data_AF-A0A7S0N321-F1
#
_entry.id   AF-A0A7S0N321-F1
#
_cell.length_a   1.000
_cell.length_b   1.000
_cell.length_c   1.000
_cell.angle_alpha   90.00
_cell.angle_beta   90.00
_cell.angle_gamma   90.00
#
_symmetry.space_group_name_H-M   'P 1'
#
loop_
_entity.id
_entity.type
_entity.pdbx_description
1 polymer ?
#
loop_
_entity_poly.entity_id
_entity_poly.type
_entity_poly.pdbx_seq_one_letter_code
_entity_poly.pdbx_strand_id
1 'polypeptide(L)'
;MAGRISLAASGSLQHVGSLSSASESRRFKQRVIGAQASPRHAPTRGRQPLVLAADEPRTRSSSGGRGRGQGGRSGRGRGRGGGGRGGGRKSRVYYRSDGEQHLGTAFKQKPRPFPGPTGRDGPPLRILPIGGLGEIGMNCMLIGHYDRYILVDAGLMFPDFDELGINKRLPDVSFLAQWKDKIEAVFITHGHEDHIGALPWVMPALDPGTPLYTGAFTMELVKRRMLEYNLWDPRRFRKVKRGQKFQAGPFELEPIRVTHSIPDCFGCIIRCDDGTIVHTGDWKIDEDPVDGQMFDRSAFEEASKEGVTLMMSDSTNILSAGRTTSERDVEAALMRQVQGKKGRLIATQFASNLHRIHSMKQAADSVGRRICFMGASLTTYLEAAWRVGSAPFDPSELVDPSEIDGMDPSSLLIITTGSQAEPQAMLSTAARGQSKMLDLRPDDTLLYSAKMIPGNEKRVIRMMNQVAERGTSVVMGSNAGLHTSGHAHYNELEEVLRLTKPQHFLPVHGEVSFLKAHAQMARQNAVDHTAVIQNGIMIGFGHRRGAREFSTTALPMTVVPKNE
;
A
#
# COMPACT_ATOMS: atom_id res chain seq x y z
N MET A 1 4.91 -60.43 -9.57
CA MET A 1 4.42 -60.13 -10.93
C MET A 1 4.65 -58.63 -11.13
N ALA A 2 5.67 -58.14 -11.85
CA ALA A 2 6.05 -58.36 -13.26
C ALA A 2 4.97 -57.85 -14.23
N GLY A 3 5.21 -56.96 -15.22
CA GLY A 3 6.40 -56.16 -15.61
C GLY A 3 5.95 -54.75 -16.10
N ARG A 4 6.78 -53.71 -16.27
CA ARG A 4 8.03 -53.53 -17.06
C ARG A 4 7.87 -53.61 -18.59
N ILE A 5 7.76 -52.45 -19.24
CA ILE A 5 8.28 -52.08 -20.58
C ILE A 5 8.72 -50.60 -20.44
N SER A 6 9.93 -50.08 -20.70
CA SER A 6 11.18 -50.47 -21.39
C SER A 6 11.42 -49.72 -22.71
N LEU A 7 12.27 -48.69 -22.65
CA LEU A 7 13.34 -48.27 -23.61
C LEU A 7 12.95 -48.07 -25.10
N ALA A 8 13.13 -46.90 -25.73
CA ALA A 8 14.33 -46.07 -25.97
C ALA A 8 15.17 -46.46 -27.21
N ALA A 9 15.35 -45.50 -28.14
CA ALA A 9 16.38 -45.36 -29.20
C ALA A 9 15.97 -44.10 -30.02
N SER A 10 16.75 -43.04 -30.33
CA SER A 10 18.19 -42.79 -30.59
C SER A 10 18.53 -42.66 -32.09
N GLY A 11 19.16 -41.54 -32.48
CA GLY A 11 19.77 -41.29 -33.80
C GLY A 11 18.98 -40.30 -34.66
N SER A 12 19.40 -39.08 -35.05
CA SER A 12 20.69 -38.39 -35.29
C SER A 12 21.06 -38.25 -36.78
N LEU A 13 21.67 -37.09 -37.13
CA LEU A 13 22.36 -36.76 -38.40
C LEU A 13 21.43 -36.47 -39.62
N GLN A 14 21.70 -35.51 -40.55
CA GLN A 14 22.64 -34.38 -40.55
C GLN A 14 22.28 -33.31 -41.63
N HIS A 15 22.94 -32.14 -41.51
CA HIS A 15 23.05 -31.00 -42.44
C HIS A 15 22.74 -31.15 -43.95
N VAL A 16 22.06 -30.14 -44.53
CA VAL A 16 22.63 -29.03 -45.36
C VAL A 16 21.63 -27.84 -45.28
N GLY A 17 21.95 -26.55 -45.43
CA GLY A 17 23.22 -25.85 -45.66
C GLY A 17 23.09 -24.34 -45.39
N SER A 18 24.22 -23.67 -45.20
CA SER A 18 24.35 -22.23 -44.93
C SER A 18 24.24 -21.35 -46.19
N LEU A 19 23.69 -20.13 -46.06
CA LEU A 19 24.04 -19.01 -46.94
C LEU A 19 24.22 -17.71 -46.15
N SER A 20 25.26 -16.96 -46.52
CA SER A 20 25.70 -15.73 -45.84
C SER A 20 26.16 -14.68 -46.84
N SER A 21 25.59 -13.47 -46.77
CA SER A 21 26.16 -12.21 -47.28
C SER A 21 25.30 -11.06 -46.73
N ALA A 22 25.74 -10.18 -45.84
CA ALA A 22 26.85 -9.22 -45.92
C ALA A 22 26.51 -7.93 -46.72
N SER A 23 26.79 -6.79 -46.07
CA SER A 23 26.81 -5.39 -46.55
C SER A 23 25.56 -4.79 -47.23
N GLU A 24 24.93 -3.82 -46.56
CA GLU A 24 25.17 -2.40 -46.93
C GLU A 24 24.93 -1.46 -45.74
N SER A 25 25.88 -0.56 -45.45
CA SER A 25 25.82 0.40 -44.34
C SER A 25 25.54 1.82 -44.85
N ARG A 26 24.27 2.24 -44.83
CA ARG A 26 23.90 3.61 -45.23
C ARG A 26 23.87 4.57 -44.03
N ARG A 27 24.89 5.43 -44.00
CA ARG A 27 24.99 6.60 -43.11
C ARG A 27 23.82 7.57 -43.37
N PHE A 28 22.98 7.82 -42.37
CA PHE A 28 22.16 9.03 -42.34
C PHE A 28 22.84 10.08 -41.45
N LYS A 29 23.29 11.18 -42.07
CA LYS A 29 23.82 12.35 -41.35
C LYS A 29 22.66 13.28 -41.03
N GLN A 30 22.42 13.59 -39.75
CA GLN A 30 21.72 14.83 -39.40
C GLN A 30 22.32 15.52 -38.16
N ARG A 31 23.21 16.46 -38.47
CA ARG A 31 23.60 17.66 -37.71
C ARG A 31 23.44 17.64 -36.18
N VAL A 32 24.51 17.27 -35.50
CA VAL A 32 24.89 17.94 -34.25
C VAL A 32 25.28 19.38 -34.60
N ILE A 33 24.62 20.37 -33.99
CA ILE A 33 25.05 21.77 -34.03
C ILE A 33 25.82 22.04 -32.74
N GLY A 34 27.15 21.92 -32.80
CA GLY A 34 28.03 22.45 -31.77
C GLY A 34 28.41 23.89 -32.12
N ALA A 35 28.15 24.83 -31.21
CA ALA A 35 28.64 26.19 -31.29
C ALA A 35 29.32 26.57 -29.96
N GLN A 36 30.62 26.34 -29.88
CA GLN A 36 31.47 27.03 -28.90
C GLN A 36 31.92 28.36 -29.51
N ALA A 37 31.64 29.47 -28.84
CA ALA A 37 32.36 30.72 -29.03
C ALA A 37 32.26 31.55 -27.74
N SER A 38 33.37 31.72 -27.03
CA SER A 38 33.54 32.83 -26.09
C SER A 38 33.88 34.12 -26.86
N PRO A 39 33.61 35.29 -26.27
CA PRO A 39 34.72 36.20 -26.04
C PRO A 39 34.82 36.66 -24.58
N ARG A 40 36.03 37.05 -24.17
CA ARG A 40 36.35 37.57 -22.83
C ARG A 40 36.36 39.10 -22.81
N HIS A 41 36.06 39.66 -21.63
CA HIS A 41 36.58 40.93 -21.08
C HIS A 41 36.15 42.26 -21.75
N ALA A 42 35.97 43.39 -21.03
CA ALA A 42 35.93 43.69 -19.59
C ALA A 42 35.31 45.12 -19.39
N PRO A 43 35.56 45.90 -18.31
CA PRO A 43 34.91 45.78 -17.00
C PRO A 43 34.30 47.11 -16.47
N THR A 44 33.49 47.05 -15.41
CA THR A 44 33.38 48.15 -14.43
C THR A 44 33.31 47.65 -12.98
N ARG A 45 33.99 48.41 -12.10
CA ARG A 45 34.02 48.26 -10.63
C ARG A 45 32.70 48.80 -10.04
N GLY A 46 32.22 48.42 -8.86
CA GLY A 46 32.73 47.49 -7.85
C GLY A 46 32.16 47.81 -6.45
N ARG A 47 32.86 47.34 -5.41
CA ARG A 47 32.60 47.45 -3.95
C ARG A 47 31.79 46.32 -3.30
N GLN A 48 32.30 45.94 -2.13
CA GLN A 48 32.16 44.68 -1.42
C GLN A 48 31.48 44.93 -0.04
N PRO A 49 31.33 43.94 0.87
CA PRO A 49 30.06 43.74 1.57
C PRO A 49 30.06 44.23 3.03
N LEU A 50 28.89 44.19 3.66
CA LEU A 50 28.75 44.27 5.12
C LEU A 50 28.54 42.87 5.71
N VAL A 51 29.45 42.48 6.59
CA VAL A 51 29.21 41.55 7.71
C VAL A 51 28.79 42.41 8.90
N LEU A 52 27.90 41.93 9.76
CA LEU A 52 27.89 42.27 11.20
C LEU A 52 27.02 41.28 12.00
N ALA A 53 27.36 41.10 13.27
CA ALA A 53 26.71 40.20 14.22
C ALA A 53 26.49 40.92 15.56
N ALA A 54 25.58 40.38 16.40
CA ALA A 54 25.28 40.79 17.79
C ALA A 54 24.72 42.24 17.95
N ASP A 55 23.82 42.58 18.88
CA ASP A 55 23.72 42.21 20.30
C ASP A 55 22.29 42.45 20.86
N GLU A 56 22.01 42.01 22.10
CA GLU A 56 20.86 42.49 22.90
C GLU A 56 21.06 43.97 23.36
N PRO A 57 20.00 44.66 23.83
CA PRO A 57 20.00 44.91 25.29
C PRO A 57 18.62 44.91 25.98
N ARG A 58 18.69 44.86 27.33
CA ARG A 58 17.59 44.76 28.29
C ARG A 58 17.06 46.11 28.85
N THR A 59 15.76 46.11 29.22
CA THR A 59 15.09 46.90 30.31
C THR A 59 15.02 48.44 30.18
N ARG A 60 13.86 49.09 30.42
CA ARG A 60 13.29 49.35 31.77
C ARG A 60 11.86 49.94 31.77
N SER A 61 11.06 49.56 32.78
CA SER A 61 9.98 50.29 33.51
C SER A 61 9.13 51.36 32.79
N SER A 62 7.80 51.36 32.87
CA SER A 62 7.01 51.64 34.10
C SER A 62 5.48 51.42 33.89
N SER A 63 4.53 51.69 34.81
CA SER A 63 4.37 51.27 36.22
C SER A 63 2.97 51.65 36.78
N GLY A 64 2.29 50.80 37.56
CA GLY A 64 1.15 51.24 38.41
C GLY A 64 -0.01 50.24 38.60
N GLY A 65 -0.62 50.22 39.81
CA GLY A 65 -1.89 49.53 40.10
C GLY A 65 -1.85 48.56 41.29
N ARG A 66 -2.48 48.92 42.43
CA ARG A 66 -2.55 48.12 43.68
C ARG A 66 -3.92 47.45 43.86
N GLY A 67 -3.99 46.30 44.54
CA GLY A 67 -5.26 45.74 45.03
C GLY A 67 -5.10 44.51 45.95
N ARG A 68 -5.58 44.61 47.21
CA ARG A 68 -5.73 43.51 48.19
C ARG A 68 -7.04 42.73 47.88
N GLY A 69 -7.33 41.51 48.34
CA GLY A 69 -6.68 40.61 49.29
C GLY A 69 -7.70 40.01 50.29
N GLN A 70 -7.84 38.68 50.33
CA GLN A 70 -8.56 37.81 51.31
C GLN A 70 -8.39 36.36 50.81
N GLY A 71 -8.32 35.27 51.59
CA GLY A 71 -8.39 35.08 53.04
C GLY A 71 -9.07 33.73 53.35
N GLY A 72 -8.32 32.68 53.73
CA GLY A 72 -8.92 31.33 53.90
C GLY A 72 -8.00 30.27 54.53
N ARG A 73 -8.15 30.07 55.84
CA ARG A 73 -7.67 28.93 56.66
C ARG A 73 -8.39 27.61 56.26
N SER A 74 -8.02 26.38 56.64
CA SER A 74 -6.84 25.77 57.31
C SER A 74 -7.04 24.24 57.36
N GLY A 75 -5.99 23.42 57.45
CA GLY A 75 -6.15 22.00 57.77
C GLY A 75 -4.83 21.23 57.87
N ARG A 76 -4.35 20.96 59.10
CA ARG A 76 -3.19 20.07 59.35
C ARG A 76 -3.68 18.67 59.71
N GLY A 77 -3.12 17.64 59.07
CA GLY A 77 -3.18 16.25 59.53
C GLY A 77 -1.79 15.62 59.39
N ARG A 78 -1.20 15.13 60.49
CA ARG A 78 0.06 14.36 60.48
C ARG A 78 -0.27 12.87 60.50
N GLY A 79 0.38 12.09 59.63
CA GLY A 79 0.40 10.62 59.70
C GLY A 79 1.76 10.10 59.26
N ARG A 80 2.45 9.36 60.14
CA ARG A 80 3.67 8.60 59.82
C ARG A 80 3.28 7.18 59.40
N GLY A 81 4.02 6.55 58.49
CA GLY A 81 4.14 5.09 58.46
C GLY A 81 4.36 4.46 57.08
N GLY A 82 5.13 3.37 57.07
CA GLY A 82 5.04 2.32 56.04
C GLY A 82 5.90 2.48 54.80
N GLY A 83 7.12 1.94 54.82
CA GLY A 83 7.84 1.62 53.59
C GLY A 83 7.23 0.37 52.93
N GLY A 84 7.04 0.40 51.62
CA GLY A 84 6.55 -0.73 50.83
C GLY A 84 6.84 -0.54 49.35
N ARG A 85 7.98 -1.05 48.87
CA ARG A 85 8.33 -1.06 47.43
C ARG A 85 7.53 -2.15 46.71
N GLY A 86 6.22 -1.89 46.52
CA GLY A 86 5.37 -2.71 45.65
C GLY A 86 5.68 -2.44 44.18
N GLY A 87 6.40 -3.36 43.53
CA GLY A 87 6.69 -3.32 42.10
C GLY A 87 5.44 -3.57 41.25
N GLY A 88 4.59 -2.56 41.11
CA GLY A 88 3.38 -2.64 40.27
C GLY A 88 3.73 -2.85 38.80
N ARG A 89 3.59 -4.09 38.31
CA ARG A 89 3.47 -4.37 36.87
C ARG A 89 2.36 -3.46 36.33
N LYS A 90 2.71 -2.48 35.49
CA LYS A 90 1.73 -1.72 34.72
C LYS A 90 1.06 -2.68 33.74
N SER A 91 -0.10 -3.22 34.13
CA SER A 91 -0.99 -3.90 33.19
C SER A 91 -1.26 -2.94 32.03
N ARG A 92 -0.92 -3.37 30.81
CA ARG A 92 -1.33 -2.63 29.60
C ARG A 92 -2.84 -2.73 29.55
N VAL A 93 -3.53 -1.66 29.95
CA VAL A 93 -4.97 -1.53 29.78
C VAL A 93 -5.23 -1.42 28.29
N TYR A 94 -5.52 -2.55 27.67
CA TYR A 94 -6.18 -2.59 26.37
C TYR A 94 -7.60 -2.08 26.61
N TYR A 95 -7.82 -0.80 26.33
CA TYR A 95 -9.17 -0.27 26.15
C TYR A 95 -9.79 -1.03 24.97
N ARG A 96 -10.66 -2.00 25.27
CA ARG A 96 -11.57 -2.56 24.27
C ARG A 96 -12.56 -1.46 23.91
N SER A 97 -12.76 -1.19 22.62
CA SER A 97 -13.87 -0.33 22.21
C SER A 97 -15.19 -0.97 22.66
N ASP A 98 -16.13 -0.14 23.06
CA ASP A 98 -17.55 -0.50 23.25
C ASP A 98 -18.26 -0.87 21.93
N GLY A 99 -17.65 -0.58 20.77
CA GLY A 99 -18.22 -0.74 19.43
C GLY A 99 -18.55 0.58 18.74
N GLU A 100 -18.56 1.71 19.46
CA GLU A 100 -19.01 3.01 18.93
C GLU A 100 -18.08 4.19 19.25
N GLN A 101 -17.29 4.12 20.33
CA GLN A 101 -16.42 5.20 20.81
C GLN A 101 -15.47 5.73 19.74
N HIS A 102 -14.95 4.84 18.88
CA HIS A 102 -14.04 5.19 17.79
C HIS A 102 -14.71 5.96 16.64
N LEU A 103 -16.04 5.93 16.55
CA LEU A 103 -16.83 6.60 15.52
C LEU A 103 -17.01 8.10 15.82
N GLY A 104 -16.80 8.52 17.08
CA GLY A 104 -16.75 9.92 17.49
C GLY A 104 -18.02 10.71 17.14
N THR A 105 -17.88 11.68 16.24
CA THR A 105 -18.99 12.51 15.73
C THR A 105 -19.48 12.10 14.33
N ALA A 106 -18.91 11.07 13.71
CA ALA A 106 -19.24 10.68 12.33
C ALA A 106 -20.74 10.37 12.13
N PHE A 107 -21.36 9.65 13.09
CA PHE A 107 -22.80 9.37 13.11
C PHE A 107 -23.66 10.44 13.79
N LYS A 108 -23.05 11.55 14.26
CA LYS A 108 -23.76 12.71 14.83
C LYS A 108 -23.94 13.84 13.82
N GLN A 109 -23.44 13.70 12.60
CA GLN A 109 -23.67 14.68 11.54
C GLN A 109 -25.10 14.58 10.99
N LYS A 110 -25.61 15.69 10.44
CA LYS A 110 -26.90 15.68 9.75
C LYS A 110 -26.85 14.76 8.51
N PRO A 111 -27.95 14.07 8.17
CA PRO A 111 -28.02 13.26 6.96
C PRO A 111 -27.74 14.11 5.72
N ARG A 112 -26.77 13.72 4.88
CA ARG A 112 -26.53 14.35 3.57
C ARG A 112 -27.29 13.62 2.47
N PRO A 113 -27.90 14.32 1.50
CA PRO A 113 -28.55 13.69 0.36
C PRO A 113 -27.53 12.92 -0.51
N PHE A 114 -28.05 12.01 -1.32
CA PHE A 114 -27.21 11.18 -2.20
C PHE A 114 -26.61 11.98 -3.36
N PRO A 115 -25.32 11.81 -3.69
CA PRO A 115 -24.67 12.49 -4.82
C PRO A 115 -25.01 11.90 -6.22
N GLY A 116 -26.18 11.29 -6.42
CA GLY A 116 -26.55 10.68 -7.70
C GLY A 116 -28.04 10.44 -7.92
N PRO A 117 -28.44 9.84 -9.07
CA PRO A 117 -29.83 9.53 -9.36
C PRO A 117 -30.37 8.37 -8.50
N THR A 118 -31.65 8.39 -8.15
CA THR A 118 -32.32 7.29 -7.45
C THR A 118 -33.01 6.34 -8.43
N GLY A 119 -33.26 5.10 -8.01
CA GLY A 119 -33.87 4.07 -8.85
C GLY A 119 -33.16 3.91 -10.20
N ARG A 120 -33.95 3.79 -11.27
CA ARG A 120 -33.47 3.54 -12.64
C ARG A 120 -33.12 4.79 -13.47
N ASP A 121 -33.15 5.98 -12.87
CA ASP A 121 -32.92 7.22 -13.61
C ASP A 121 -31.45 7.41 -14.02
N GLY A 122 -31.21 7.93 -15.22
CA GLY A 122 -29.85 8.15 -15.72
C GLY A 122 -29.07 6.87 -16.06
N PRO A 123 -27.72 6.89 -16.07
CA PRO A 123 -26.92 5.77 -16.50
C PRO A 123 -27.04 4.52 -15.59
N PRO A 124 -27.06 3.30 -16.15
CA PRO A 124 -27.14 2.06 -15.38
C PRO A 124 -25.88 1.79 -14.56
N LEU A 125 -24.69 1.90 -15.15
CA LEU A 125 -23.43 1.70 -14.43
C LEU A 125 -23.00 3.02 -13.78
N ARG A 126 -22.70 3.02 -12.49
CA ARG A 126 -22.40 4.23 -11.71
C ARG A 126 -21.20 4.01 -10.80
N ILE A 127 -20.18 4.86 -10.89
CA ILE A 127 -18.98 4.78 -10.05
C ILE A 127 -18.90 6.02 -9.17
N LEU A 128 -18.70 5.83 -7.87
CA LEU A 128 -18.51 6.89 -6.88
C LEU A 128 -17.28 6.58 -6.02
N PRO A 129 -16.10 7.18 -6.31
CA PRO A 129 -14.96 7.15 -5.41
C PRO A 129 -15.29 7.97 -4.15
N ILE A 130 -15.14 7.36 -2.98
CA ILE A 130 -15.23 8.04 -1.67
C ILE A 130 -13.82 8.47 -1.20
N GLY A 131 -12.81 7.65 -1.49
CA GLY A 131 -11.40 7.92 -1.27
C GLY A 131 -10.50 7.19 -2.28
N GLY A 132 -9.25 7.61 -2.42
CA GLY A 132 -8.25 7.01 -3.30
C GLY A 132 -8.04 7.69 -4.67
N LEU A 133 -8.78 8.75 -5.02
CA LEU A 133 -8.57 9.52 -6.25
C LEU A 133 -8.10 10.95 -5.96
N GLY A 134 -6.86 11.23 -6.34
CA GLY A 134 -6.17 12.50 -6.07
C GLY A 134 -5.36 12.49 -4.78
N GLU A 135 -5.03 11.29 -4.27
CA GLU A 135 -4.23 11.02 -3.07
C GLU A 135 -3.68 9.57 -3.15
N ILE A 136 -2.76 9.20 -2.25
CA ILE A 136 -2.27 7.82 -2.10
C ILE A 136 -2.85 7.18 -0.85
N GLY A 137 -3.71 6.18 -1.05
CA GLY A 137 -4.42 5.45 -0.01
C GLY A 137 -5.84 5.94 0.22
N MET A 138 -6.45 5.54 1.35
CA MET A 138 -7.88 5.76 1.62
C MET A 138 -8.83 5.12 0.58
N ASN A 139 -8.40 4.06 -0.12
CA ASN A 139 -9.16 3.43 -1.20
C ASN A 139 -10.52 2.94 -0.70
N CYS A 140 -11.59 3.52 -1.26
CA CYS A 140 -12.97 3.26 -0.85
C CYS A 140 -13.89 3.70 -1.99
N MET A 141 -14.53 2.75 -2.68
CA MET A 141 -15.27 3.04 -3.92
C MET A 141 -16.60 2.30 -3.97
N LEU A 142 -17.67 3.00 -4.38
CA LEU A 142 -18.94 2.37 -4.72
C LEU A 142 -19.03 2.09 -6.22
N ILE A 143 -19.40 0.86 -6.56
CA ILE A 143 -19.71 0.41 -7.92
C ILE A 143 -21.19 0.05 -7.94
N GLY A 144 -21.94 0.71 -8.81
CA GLY A 144 -23.40 0.69 -8.85
C GLY A 144 -23.97 0.15 -10.16
N HIS A 145 -25.05 -0.62 -10.04
CA HIS A 145 -25.98 -0.96 -11.11
C HIS A 145 -27.34 -0.40 -10.70
N TYR A 146 -27.74 0.68 -11.35
CA TYR A 146 -28.81 1.57 -10.91
C TYR A 146 -28.63 1.98 -9.43
N ASP A 147 -29.62 1.74 -8.58
CA ASP A 147 -29.60 2.11 -7.16
C ASP A 147 -29.04 1.01 -6.23
N ARG A 148 -28.45 -0.06 -6.78
CA ARG A 148 -27.83 -1.16 -6.02
C ARG A 148 -26.32 -1.10 -6.18
N TYR A 149 -25.59 -1.20 -5.07
CA TYR A 149 -24.15 -0.96 -5.04
C TYR A 149 -23.38 -2.05 -4.30
N ILE A 150 -22.16 -2.30 -4.73
CA ILE A 150 -21.12 -2.94 -3.92
C ILE A 150 -20.08 -1.88 -3.53
N LEU A 151 -19.48 -2.05 -2.35
CA LEU A 151 -18.31 -1.28 -1.93
C LEU A 151 -17.04 -2.09 -2.24
N VAL A 152 -16.07 -1.49 -2.92
CA VAL A 152 -14.72 -2.03 -3.10
C VAL A 152 -13.76 -1.26 -2.21
N ASP A 153 -13.10 -1.99 -1.33
CA ASP A 153 -12.16 -1.52 -0.31
C ASP A 153 -12.73 -0.50 0.71
N ALA A 154 -12.03 -0.37 1.83
CA ALA A 154 -12.35 0.48 2.96
C ALA A 154 -11.06 0.90 3.68
N GLY A 155 -10.22 1.64 2.97
CA GLY A 155 -8.90 2.10 3.38
C GLY A 155 -8.88 3.32 4.32
N LEU A 156 -7.81 3.45 5.09
CA LEU A 156 -7.42 4.72 5.72
C LEU A 156 -6.26 5.38 4.94
N MET A 157 -5.96 6.63 5.27
CA MET A 157 -4.68 7.25 4.92
C MET A 157 -3.98 7.74 6.20
N PHE A 158 -2.65 7.69 6.22
CA PHE A 158 -1.86 8.28 7.30
C PHE A 158 -1.72 9.78 7.05
N PRO A 159 -1.86 10.62 8.09
CA PRO A 159 -1.78 12.07 7.94
C PRO A 159 -0.36 12.55 7.62
N ASP A 160 -0.27 13.70 6.97
CA ASP A 160 0.99 14.36 6.64
C ASP A 160 1.69 14.94 7.89
N PHE A 161 2.95 15.34 7.74
CA PHE A 161 3.78 15.76 8.87
C PHE A 161 3.36 17.09 9.51
N ASP A 162 2.59 17.91 8.78
CA ASP A 162 2.04 19.20 9.20
C ASP A 162 0.60 19.11 9.74
N GLU A 163 -0.07 17.96 9.56
CA GLU A 163 -1.39 17.64 10.13
C GLU A 163 -1.31 17.32 11.65
N LEU A 164 -0.86 18.31 12.43
CA LEU A 164 -0.60 18.16 13.87
C LEU A 164 -1.84 17.71 14.66
N GLY A 165 -1.69 16.59 15.38
CA GLY A 165 -2.74 16.02 16.23
C GLY A 165 -3.69 15.05 15.52
N ILE A 166 -3.59 14.91 14.20
CA ILE A 166 -4.33 13.90 13.44
C ILE A 166 -3.58 12.55 13.53
N ASN A 167 -4.32 11.44 13.64
CA ASN A 167 -3.74 10.09 13.66
C ASN A 167 -4.01 9.29 12.39
N LYS A 168 -5.16 9.52 11.74
CA LYS A 168 -5.69 8.80 10.58
C LYS A 168 -6.61 9.73 9.82
N ARG A 169 -6.59 9.67 8.49
CA ARG A 169 -7.65 10.18 7.60
C ARG A 169 -8.50 9.00 7.13
N LEU A 170 -9.80 9.24 6.99
CA LEU A 170 -10.83 8.21 6.75
C LEU A 170 -11.83 8.72 5.69
N PRO A 171 -12.40 7.83 4.86
CA PRO A 171 -13.41 8.21 3.89
C PRO A 171 -14.68 8.70 4.61
N ASP A 172 -15.29 9.78 4.11
CA ASP A 172 -16.54 10.30 4.67
C ASP A 172 -17.73 9.41 4.27
N VAL A 173 -17.97 8.39 5.10
CA VAL A 173 -19.07 7.44 4.94
C VAL A 173 -20.36 7.84 5.66
N SER A 174 -20.48 9.09 6.14
CA SER A 174 -21.67 9.57 6.85
C SER A 174 -22.96 9.44 6.04
N PHE A 175 -22.86 9.48 4.71
CA PHE A 175 -24.00 9.28 3.81
C PHE A 175 -24.44 7.82 3.69
N LEU A 176 -23.55 6.84 3.93
CA LEU A 176 -23.86 5.41 3.77
C LEU A 176 -24.97 4.92 4.71
N ALA A 177 -25.15 5.55 5.87
CA ALA A 177 -26.18 5.19 6.84
C ALA A 177 -27.63 5.35 6.31
N GLN A 178 -27.85 6.26 5.35
CA GLN A 178 -29.12 6.42 4.63
C GLN A 178 -29.27 5.44 3.44
N TRP A 179 -28.19 4.74 3.10
CA TRP A 179 -28.01 3.93 1.89
C TRP A 179 -27.77 2.45 2.21
N LYS A 180 -27.88 2.08 3.48
CA LYS A 180 -27.50 0.76 3.99
C LYS A 180 -28.27 -0.39 3.33
N ASP A 181 -29.52 -0.18 2.92
CA ASP A 181 -30.36 -1.14 2.18
C ASP A 181 -29.97 -1.28 0.69
N LYS A 182 -29.12 -0.39 0.19
CA LYS A 182 -28.61 -0.35 -1.19
C LYS A 182 -27.23 -0.98 -1.34
N ILE A 183 -26.50 -1.19 -0.25
CA ILE A 183 -25.15 -1.78 -0.27
C ILE A 183 -25.23 -3.30 -0.09
N GLU A 184 -25.09 -4.00 -1.21
CA GLU A 184 -25.24 -5.45 -1.34
C GLU A 184 -24.12 -6.25 -0.68
N ALA A 185 -22.90 -5.71 -0.74
CA ALA A 185 -21.69 -6.32 -0.20
C ALA A 185 -20.54 -5.32 -0.09
N VAL A 186 -19.55 -5.69 0.73
CA VAL A 186 -18.19 -5.15 0.66
C VAL A 186 -17.29 -6.21 0.04
N PHE A 187 -16.46 -5.85 -0.94
CA PHE A 187 -15.39 -6.66 -1.48
C PHE A 187 -14.05 -6.00 -1.14
N ILE A 188 -13.12 -6.77 -0.59
CA ILE A 188 -11.77 -6.28 -0.26
C ILE A 188 -10.75 -6.97 -1.15
N THR A 189 -9.98 -6.16 -1.89
CA THR A 189 -8.94 -6.60 -2.83
C THR A 189 -7.77 -7.25 -2.11
N HIS A 190 -7.27 -6.62 -1.04
CA HIS A 190 -6.10 -7.12 -0.29
C HIS A 190 -5.93 -6.49 1.11
N GLY A 191 -4.89 -6.92 1.83
CA GLY A 191 -4.73 -6.68 3.26
C GLY A 191 -3.99 -5.42 3.73
N HIS A 192 -3.69 -4.43 2.88
CA HIS A 192 -3.01 -3.21 3.32
C HIS A 192 -3.95 -2.24 4.08
N GLU A 193 -3.40 -1.43 4.99
CA GLU A 193 -4.19 -0.50 5.81
C GLU A 193 -4.94 0.54 4.96
N ASP A 194 -4.43 0.90 3.79
CA ASP A 194 -5.09 1.78 2.83
C ASP A 194 -6.14 1.08 1.94
N HIS A 195 -6.45 -0.19 2.22
CA HIS A 195 -7.59 -0.93 1.65
C HIS A 195 -8.51 -1.54 2.72
N ILE A 196 -8.05 -1.78 3.96
CA ILE A 196 -8.89 -2.33 5.05
C ILE A 196 -8.91 -1.52 6.35
N GLY A 197 -8.08 -0.49 6.49
CA GLY A 197 -7.86 0.21 7.75
C GLY A 197 -9.05 1.05 8.24
N ALA A 198 -9.97 1.44 7.37
CA ALA A 198 -11.21 2.15 7.73
C ALA A 198 -12.42 1.22 7.97
N LEU A 199 -12.30 -0.11 7.80
CA LEU A 199 -13.39 -1.06 8.06
C LEU A 199 -14.13 -0.85 9.40
N PRO A 200 -13.47 -0.52 10.54
CA PRO A 200 -14.19 -0.24 11.78
C PRO A 200 -15.18 0.93 11.70
N TRP A 201 -14.95 1.91 10.81
CA TRP A 201 -15.85 3.04 10.60
C TRP A 201 -16.87 2.79 9.50
N VAL A 202 -16.49 2.03 8.47
CA VAL A 202 -17.36 1.71 7.33
C VAL A 202 -18.41 0.65 7.69
N MET A 203 -18.01 -0.45 8.32
CA MET A 203 -18.91 -1.60 8.56
C MET A 203 -20.10 -1.32 9.50
N PRO A 204 -20.01 -0.39 10.48
CA PRO A 204 -21.18 0.09 11.23
C PRO A 204 -22.09 1.05 10.46
N ALA A 205 -21.62 1.67 9.37
CA ALA A 205 -22.45 2.54 8.52
C ALA A 205 -23.35 1.76 7.55
N LEU A 206 -23.06 0.48 7.34
CA LEU A 206 -23.77 -0.43 6.45
C LEU A 206 -24.88 -1.19 7.18
N ASP A 207 -25.69 -1.95 6.44
CA ASP A 207 -26.70 -2.78 7.09
C ASP A 207 -26.02 -3.92 7.86
N PRO A 208 -26.50 -4.31 9.06
CA PRO A 208 -25.94 -5.45 9.80
C PRO A 208 -25.92 -6.76 9.00
N GLY A 209 -26.79 -6.92 7.99
CA GLY A 209 -26.80 -8.04 7.06
C GLY A 209 -25.77 -7.96 5.93
N THR A 210 -25.22 -6.77 5.59
CA THR A 210 -24.28 -6.61 4.47
C THR A 210 -23.03 -7.47 4.69
N PRO A 211 -22.74 -8.46 3.81
CA PRO A 211 -21.57 -9.32 3.91
C PRO A 211 -20.29 -8.62 3.45
N LEU A 212 -19.15 -9.06 3.97
CA LEU A 212 -17.82 -8.71 3.45
C LEU A 212 -17.17 -9.95 2.86
N TYR A 213 -16.65 -9.82 1.63
CA TYR A 213 -15.93 -10.87 0.89
C TYR A 213 -14.45 -10.51 0.74
N THR A 214 -13.55 -11.44 1.08
CA THR A 214 -12.10 -11.27 0.83
C THR A 214 -11.34 -12.59 0.87
N GLY A 215 -10.06 -12.56 0.51
CA GLY A 215 -9.15 -13.71 0.54
C GLY A 215 -8.96 -14.30 1.95
N ALA A 216 -8.49 -15.54 2.03
CA ALA A 216 -8.32 -16.24 3.29
C ALA A 216 -7.33 -15.57 4.25
N PHE A 217 -6.22 -15.05 3.72
CA PHE A 217 -5.18 -14.35 4.48
C PHE A 217 -5.63 -12.95 4.90
N THR A 218 -6.16 -12.17 3.96
CA THR A 218 -6.73 -10.84 4.22
C THR A 218 -7.85 -10.94 5.27
N MET A 219 -8.64 -12.03 5.26
CA MET A 219 -9.67 -12.27 6.27
C MET A 219 -9.12 -12.39 7.70
N GLU A 220 -7.94 -12.97 7.94
CA GLU A 220 -7.39 -13.02 9.30
C GLU A 220 -6.91 -11.64 9.79
N LEU A 221 -6.44 -10.77 8.88
CA LEU A 221 -6.13 -9.37 9.17
C LEU A 221 -7.41 -8.56 9.47
N VAL A 222 -8.45 -8.71 8.64
CA VAL A 222 -9.78 -8.10 8.86
C VAL A 222 -10.37 -8.57 10.17
N LYS A 223 -10.37 -9.88 10.44
CA LYS A 223 -10.87 -10.46 11.70
C LYS A 223 -10.17 -9.87 12.92
N ARG A 224 -8.85 -9.75 12.89
CA ARG A 224 -8.10 -9.10 13.97
C ARG A 224 -8.55 -7.65 14.16
N ARG A 225 -8.56 -6.85 13.08
CA ARG A 225 -9.02 -5.45 13.11
C ARG A 225 -10.42 -5.35 13.70
N MET A 226 -11.38 -6.14 13.24
CA MET A 226 -12.76 -6.09 13.73
C MET A 226 -12.89 -6.56 15.19
N LEU A 227 -12.06 -7.49 15.66
CA LEU A 227 -12.00 -7.87 17.08
C LEU A 227 -11.45 -6.76 17.98
N GLU A 228 -10.46 -5.98 17.52
CA GLU A 228 -9.92 -4.83 18.27
C GLU A 228 -11.00 -3.76 18.55
N TYR A 229 -12.00 -3.64 17.67
CA TYR A 229 -13.12 -2.71 17.78
C TYR A 229 -14.45 -3.35 18.24
N ASN A 230 -14.48 -4.64 18.61
CA ASN A 230 -15.69 -5.38 19.02
C ASN A 230 -16.79 -5.49 17.92
N LEU A 231 -16.39 -5.53 16.65
CA LEU A 231 -17.26 -5.55 15.46
C LEU A 231 -17.22 -6.88 14.66
N TRP A 232 -16.61 -7.93 15.20
CA TRP A 232 -16.51 -9.22 14.52
C TRP A 232 -17.78 -10.08 14.67
N ASP A 233 -18.45 -10.36 13.55
CA ASP A 233 -19.55 -11.32 13.45
C ASP A 233 -19.26 -12.32 12.32
N PRO A 234 -18.94 -13.59 12.60
CA PRO A 234 -18.58 -14.58 11.58
C PRO A 234 -19.67 -14.87 10.55
N ARG A 235 -20.92 -14.41 10.75
CA ARG A 235 -22.01 -14.51 9.78
C ARG A 235 -21.88 -13.50 8.63
N ARG A 236 -21.23 -12.35 8.87
CA ARG A 236 -21.00 -11.29 7.86
C ARG A 236 -19.76 -11.54 7.00
N PHE A 237 -18.71 -12.11 7.58
CA PHE A 237 -17.39 -12.19 6.95
C PHE A 237 -17.19 -13.51 6.18
N ARG A 238 -17.11 -13.43 4.85
CA ARG A 238 -17.07 -14.56 3.92
C ARG A 238 -15.72 -14.64 3.21
N LYS A 239 -15.08 -15.82 3.23
CA LYS A 239 -13.83 -16.07 2.49
C LYS A 239 -14.16 -16.42 1.03
N VAL A 240 -13.43 -15.84 0.08
CA VAL A 240 -13.52 -16.16 -1.36
C VAL A 240 -12.16 -16.64 -1.88
N LYS A 241 -12.16 -17.28 -3.06
CA LYS A 241 -10.95 -17.78 -3.74
C LYS A 241 -10.86 -17.20 -5.15
N ARG A 242 -9.65 -17.18 -5.72
CA ARG A 242 -9.43 -16.84 -7.14
C ARG A 242 -10.29 -17.72 -8.06
N GLY A 243 -10.91 -17.13 -9.08
CA GLY A 243 -11.83 -17.78 -10.02
C GLY A 243 -13.17 -18.23 -9.41
N GLN A 244 -13.42 -18.01 -8.11
CA GLN A 244 -14.68 -18.38 -7.48
C GLN A 244 -15.71 -17.28 -7.71
N LYS A 245 -16.57 -17.46 -8.71
CA LYS A 245 -17.75 -16.62 -8.94
C LYS A 245 -18.70 -16.62 -7.73
N PHE A 246 -19.20 -15.45 -7.35
CA PHE A 246 -20.26 -15.30 -6.34
C PHE A 246 -21.18 -14.13 -6.68
N GLN A 247 -22.42 -14.19 -6.19
CA GLN A 247 -23.43 -13.16 -6.41
C GLN A 247 -23.50 -12.19 -5.21
N ALA A 248 -23.61 -10.89 -5.50
CA ALA A 248 -23.88 -9.84 -4.55
C ALA A 248 -24.89 -8.86 -5.16
N GLY A 249 -26.18 -9.05 -4.90
CA GLY A 249 -27.23 -8.26 -5.55
C GLY A 249 -27.30 -8.53 -7.06
N PRO A 250 -27.29 -7.49 -7.92
CA PRO A 250 -27.26 -7.65 -9.38
C PRO A 250 -25.87 -7.95 -9.95
N PHE A 251 -24.84 -8.10 -9.09
CA PHE A 251 -23.45 -8.28 -9.53
C PHE A 251 -22.97 -9.73 -9.34
N GLU A 252 -22.47 -10.34 -10.41
CA GLU A 252 -21.59 -11.50 -10.33
C GLU A 252 -20.13 -11.01 -10.21
N LEU A 253 -19.48 -11.34 -9.09
CA LEU A 253 -18.07 -11.02 -8.85
C LEU A 253 -17.21 -12.26 -9.05
N GLU A 254 -16.09 -12.10 -9.75
CA GLU A 254 -15.05 -13.11 -9.91
C GLU A 254 -13.68 -12.52 -9.50
N PRO A 255 -13.16 -12.89 -8.32
CA PRO A 255 -11.83 -12.47 -7.89
C PRO A 255 -10.75 -13.12 -8.77
N ILE A 256 -9.83 -12.33 -9.30
CA ILE A 256 -8.73 -12.76 -10.16
C ILE A 256 -7.39 -12.48 -9.48
N ARG A 257 -6.40 -13.37 -9.61
CA ARG A 257 -5.14 -13.19 -8.90
C ARG A 257 -4.29 -12.09 -9.54
N VAL A 258 -3.83 -11.16 -8.70
CA VAL A 258 -2.76 -10.22 -9.01
C VAL A 258 -1.57 -10.43 -8.07
N THR A 259 -0.36 -10.10 -8.52
CA THR A 259 0.83 -10.07 -7.66
C THR A 259 1.05 -8.66 -7.11
N HIS A 260 1.37 -8.54 -5.83
CA HIS A 260 1.59 -7.26 -5.14
C HIS A 260 2.58 -7.45 -3.98
N SER A 261 2.82 -6.42 -3.15
CA SER A 261 3.76 -6.47 -2.01
C SER A 261 3.19 -7.11 -0.72
N ILE A 262 2.12 -7.90 -0.83
CA ILE A 262 1.47 -8.66 0.24
C ILE A 262 0.79 -9.91 -0.39
N PRO A 263 0.61 -11.04 0.33
CA PRO A 263 -0.07 -12.21 -0.22
C PRO A 263 -1.57 -12.01 -0.44
N ASP A 264 -2.17 -12.94 -1.22
CA ASP A 264 -3.62 -13.10 -1.36
C ASP A 264 -4.36 -11.85 -1.88
N CYS A 265 -3.75 -11.19 -2.87
CA CYS A 265 -4.30 -10.01 -3.56
C CYS A 265 -5.19 -10.39 -4.75
N PHE A 266 -6.31 -9.68 -4.86
CA PHE A 266 -7.28 -9.85 -5.94
C PHE A 266 -7.56 -8.55 -6.70
N GLY A 267 -7.51 -8.65 -8.03
CA GLY A 267 -8.40 -7.87 -8.89
C GLY A 267 -9.78 -8.53 -8.93
N CYS A 268 -10.75 -7.90 -9.57
CA CYS A 268 -12.10 -8.45 -9.70
C CYS A 268 -12.71 -8.14 -11.08
N ILE A 269 -13.28 -9.17 -11.70
CA ILE A 269 -14.21 -9.02 -12.83
C ILE A 269 -15.62 -8.97 -12.23
N ILE A 270 -16.35 -7.89 -12.51
CA ILE A 270 -17.66 -7.58 -11.93
C ILE A 270 -18.64 -7.47 -13.09
N ARG A 271 -19.62 -8.37 -13.15
CA ARG A 271 -20.59 -8.48 -14.25
C ARG A 271 -21.99 -8.13 -13.77
N CYS A 272 -22.74 -7.43 -14.59
CA CYS A 272 -24.18 -7.20 -14.45
C CYS A 272 -24.81 -7.03 -15.84
N ASP A 273 -26.14 -6.93 -15.92
CA ASP A 273 -26.89 -6.90 -17.18
C ASP A 273 -26.40 -5.83 -18.19
N ASP A 274 -25.90 -4.70 -17.68
CA ASP A 274 -25.48 -3.55 -18.50
C ASP A 274 -24.00 -3.51 -18.86
N GLY A 275 -23.17 -4.42 -18.32
CA GLY A 275 -21.75 -4.46 -18.67
C GLY A 275 -20.84 -5.25 -17.74
N THR A 276 -19.58 -5.36 -18.16
CA THR A 276 -18.48 -5.96 -17.38
C THR A 276 -17.49 -4.89 -16.98
N ILE A 277 -17.16 -4.86 -15.69
CA ILE A 277 -16.22 -3.94 -15.07
C ILE A 277 -15.02 -4.74 -14.57
N VAL A 278 -13.80 -4.29 -14.85
CA VAL A 278 -12.57 -4.85 -14.30
C VAL A 278 -11.98 -3.84 -13.31
N HIS A 279 -11.86 -4.22 -12.04
CA HIS A 279 -11.14 -3.43 -11.03
C HIS A 279 -9.84 -4.18 -10.67
N THR A 280 -8.67 -3.61 -10.94
CA THR A 280 -7.40 -4.33 -10.77
C THR A 280 -7.03 -4.60 -9.32
N GLY A 281 -7.53 -3.78 -8.37
CA GLY A 281 -6.88 -3.62 -7.07
C GLY A 281 -5.48 -3.03 -7.27
N ASP A 282 -4.61 -3.21 -6.28
CA ASP A 282 -3.20 -2.84 -6.41
C ASP A 282 -2.39 -4.04 -6.90
N TRP A 283 -1.48 -3.80 -7.84
CA TRP A 283 -0.83 -4.89 -8.56
C TRP A 283 0.47 -4.47 -9.25
N LYS A 284 1.32 -5.46 -9.49
CA LYS A 284 2.41 -5.50 -10.47
C LYS A 284 2.36 -6.83 -11.22
N ILE A 285 3.21 -7.03 -12.21
CA ILE A 285 3.52 -8.36 -12.75
C ILE A 285 4.88 -8.80 -12.21
N ASP A 286 4.87 -9.70 -11.23
CA ASP A 286 6.07 -10.44 -10.85
C ASP A 286 6.20 -11.69 -11.74
N GLU A 287 7.32 -11.82 -12.46
CA GLU A 287 7.57 -12.95 -13.38
C GLU A 287 8.23 -14.16 -12.70
N ASP A 288 8.71 -14.01 -11.46
CA ASP A 288 9.16 -15.12 -10.57
C ASP A 288 8.79 -14.79 -9.11
N PRO A 289 7.49 -14.75 -8.77
CA PRO A 289 7.07 -14.45 -7.42
C PRO A 289 7.54 -15.56 -6.47
N VAL A 290 8.04 -15.16 -5.30
CA VAL A 290 8.63 -16.11 -4.34
C VAL A 290 7.65 -17.15 -3.78
N ASP A 291 6.35 -16.87 -3.84
CA ASP A 291 5.27 -17.81 -3.48
C ASP A 291 4.92 -18.81 -4.61
N GLY A 292 5.55 -18.68 -5.79
CA GLY A 292 5.30 -19.51 -6.98
C GLY A 292 3.95 -19.27 -7.66
N GLN A 293 3.18 -18.27 -7.22
CA GLN A 293 1.82 -18.00 -7.71
C GLN A 293 1.83 -16.78 -8.64
N MET A 294 1.86 -17.02 -9.94
CA MET A 294 1.95 -15.98 -10.99
C MET A 294 0.78 -14.98 -10.99
N PHE A 295 1.00 -13.82 -11.63
CA PHE A 295 -0.08 -12.89 -12.04
C PHE A 295 -0.98 -13.54 -13.10
N ASP A 296 -2.30 -13.44 -12.95
CA ASP A 296 -3.26 -14.15 -13.83
C ASP A 296 -3.59 -13.35 -15.10
N ARG A 297 -2.66 -13.33 -16.06
CA ARG A 297 -2.85 -12.71 -17.38
C ARG A 297 -4.07 -13.26 -18.11
N SER A 298 -4.33 -14.56 -18.00
CA SER A 298 -5.40 -15.22 -18.74
C SER A 298 -6.78 -14.72 -18.32
N ALA A 299 -6.99 -14.41 -17.04
CA ALA A 299 -8.24 -13.82 -16.57
C ALA A 299 -8.55 -12.45 -17.22
N PHE A 300 -7.55 -11.60 -17.46
CA PHE A 300 -7.74 -10.33 -18.18
C PHE A 300 -8.02 -10.54 -19.68
N GLU A 301 -7.40 -11.55 -20.30
CA GLU A 301 -7.68 -11.94 -21.69
C GLU A 301 -9.09 -12.51 -21.85
N GLU A 302 -9.56 -13.38 -20.94
CA GLU A 302 -10.94 -13.87 -20.95
C GLU A 302 -11.96 -12.74 -20.73
N ALA A 303 -11.71 -11.83 -19.78
CA ALA A 303 -12.55 -10.64 -19.57
C ALA A 303 -12.67 -9.80 -20.87
N SER A 304 -11.58 -9.67 -21.63
CA SER A 304 -11.61 -8.95 -22.92
C SER A 304 -12.57 -9.58 -23.93
N LYS A 305 -12.67 -10.92 -23.97
CA LYS A 305 -13.60 -11.64 -24.87
C LYS A 305 -15.07 -11.41 -24.50
N GLU A 306 -15.36 -11.13 -23.24
CA GLU A 306 -16.71 -10.75 -22.79
C GLU A 306 -17.09 -9.32 -23.17
N GLY A 307 -16.11 -8.47 -23.50
CA GLY A 307 -16.27 -7.05 -23.79
C GLY A 307 -16.33 -6.20 -22.53
N VAL A 308 -15.16 -5.76 -22.05
CA VAL A 308 -15.04 -4.92 -20.85
C VAL A 308 -15.57 -3.51 -21.13
N THR A 309 -16.64 -3.13 -20.43
CA THR A 309 -17.23 -1.80 -20.49
C THR A 309 -16.33 -0.78 -19.79
N LEU A 310 -15.84 -1.09 -18.60
CA LEU A 310 -14.99 -0.21 -17.79
C LEU A 310 -13.82 -0.97 -17.19
N MET A 311 -12.60 -0.43 -17.32
CA MET A 311 -11.47 -0.84 -16.50
C MET A 311 -11.11 0.28 -15.51
N MET A 312 -10.88 -0.11 -14.26
CA MET A 312 -10.36 0.71 -13.18
C MET A 312 -9.03 0.14 -12.72
N SER A 313 -7.95 0.93 -12.86
CA SER A 313 -6.58 0.48 -12.58
C SER A 313 -5.83 1.38 -11.62
N ASP A 314 -5.07 0.77 -10.70
CA ASP A 314 -3.99 1.40 -9.93
C ASP A 314 -3.09 2.24 -10.86
N SER A 315 -2.78 3.46 -10.44
CA SER A 315 -2.02 4.46 -11.18
C SER A 315 -0.74 4.88 -10.45
N THR A 316 -0.47 4.35 -9.25
CA THR A 316 0.56 4.79 -8.30
C THR A 316 1.94 4.95 -8.92
N ASN A 317 2.30 4.07 -9.84
CA ASN A 317 3.64 4.01 -10.44
C ASN A 317 3.68 4.32 -11.96
N ILE A 318 2.63 4.90 -12.56
CA ILE A 318 2.60 5.20 -14.02
C ILE A 318 3.76 6.06 -14.53
N LEU A 319 4.35 6.91 -13.68
CA LEU A 319 5.51 7.74 -14.02
C LEU A 319 6.85 6.97 -13.94
N SER A 320 6.85 5.74 -13.46
CA SER A 320 8.01 4.85 -13.41
C SER A 320 8.14 4.08 -14.72
N ALA A 321 9.23 4.29 -15.44
CA ALA A 321 9.50 3.62 -16.71
C ALA A 321 9.86 2.13 -16.52
N GLY A 322 9.70 1.35 -17.60
CA GLY A 322 10.08 -0.05 -17.64
C GLY A 322 9.09 -0.96 -16.92
N ARG A 323 9.61 -2.00 -16.26
CA ARG A 323 8.86 -3.00 -15.48
C ARG A 323 9.40 -3.07 -14.05
N THR A 324 8.58 -3.51 -13.11
CA THR A 324 9.00 -3.81 -11.74
C THR A 324 10.06 -4.94 -11.72
N THR A 325 10.87 -4.94 -10.67
CA THR A 325 11.84 -6.01 -10.38
C THR A 325 11.13 -7.15 -9.63
N SER A 326 11.56 -8.39 -9.82
CA SER A 326 10.98 -9.53 -9.10
C SER A 326 11.35 -9.50 -7.61
N GLU A 327 10.50 -10.03 -6.73
CA GLU A 327 10.93 -10.32 -5.35
C GLU A 327 12.05 -11.40 -5.31
N ARG A 328 12.19 -12.27 -6.33
CA ARG A 328 13.32 -13.20 -6.45
C ARG A 328 14.66 -12.47 -6.64
N ASP A 329 14.70 -11.39 -7.40
CA ASP A 329 15.91 -10.59 -7.56
C ASP A 329 16.34 -9.95 -6.23
N VAL A 330 15.36 -9.55 -5.42
CA VAL A 330 15.57 -9.02 -4.07
C VAL A 330 16.04 -10.10 -3.11
N GLU A 331 15.53 -11.33 -3.23
CA GLU A 331 16.03 -12.52 -2.53
C GLU A 331 17.51 -12.77 -2.84
N ALA A 332 17.87 -12.83 -4.12
CA ALA A 332 19.25 -12.98 -4.54
C ALA A 332 20.15 -11.83 -4.03
N ALA A 333 19.63 -10.59 -3.95
CA ALA A 333 20.33 -9.46 -3.35
C ALA A 333 20.52 -9.61 -1.84
N LEU A 334 19.49 -10.01 -1.11
CA LEU A 334 19.56 -10.28 0.34
C LEU A 334 20.58 -11.39 0.64
N MET A 335 20.56 -12.50 -0.09
CA MET A 335 21.54 -13.59 0.05
C MET A 335 22.99 -13.11 -0.13
N ARG A 336 23.25 -12.18 -1.06
CA ARG A 336 24.58 -11.55 -1.20
C ARG A 336 24.94 -10.62 -0.03
N GLN A 337 23.98 -9.88 0.53
CA GLN A 337 24.24 -8.93 1.62
C GLN A 337 24.51 -9.60 2.98
N VAL A 338 23.99 -10.82 3.22
CA VAL A 338 24.22 -11.54 4.48
C VAL A 338 25.57 -12.28 4.53
N GLN A 339 26.17 -12.57 3.38
CA GLN A 339 27.43 -13.33 3.28
C GLN A 339 28.62 -12.61 3.92
N GLY A 340 29.46 -13.36 4.64
CA GLY A 340 30.72 -12.87 5.23
C GLY A 340 30.58 -11.86 6.38
N LYS A 341 29.35 -11.48 6.77
CA LYS A 341 29.07 -10.55 7.86
C LYS A 341 29.35 -11.21 9.22
N LYS A 342 30.06 -10.52 10.11
CA LYS A 342 30.44 -11.03 11.45
C LYS A 342 29.60 -10.46 12.60
N GLY A 343 29.17 -9.20 12.52
CA GLY A 343 28.25 -8.60 13.49
C GLY A 343 26.79 -9.01 13.26
N ARG A 344 25.88 -8.38 14.01
CA ARG A 344 24.43 -8.56 13.81
C ARG A 344 24.01 -7.95 12.48
N LEU A 345 23.10 -8.63 11.79
CA LEU A 345 22.38 -8.05 10.67
C LEU A 345 21.03 -7.55 11.17
N ILE A 346 20.71 -6.31 10.85
CA ILE A 346 19.42 -5.70 11.15
C ILE A 346 18.79 -5.37 9.80
N ALA A 347 17.56 -5.79 9.54
CA ALA A 347 16.87 -5.49 8.29
C ALA A 347 15.54 -4.79 8.58
N THR A 348 15.23 -3.71 7.85
CA THR A 348 13.94 -3.02 8.00
C THR A 348 13.15 -3.03 6.70
N GLN A 349 11.85 -3.28 6.82
CA GLN A 349 10.91 -3.40 5.72
C GLN A 349 9.48 -3.04 6.19
N PHE A 350 8.50 -3.09 5.29
CA PHE A 350 7.08 -3.04 5.67
C PHE A 350 6.63 -4.38 6.24
N ALA A 351 5.91 -4.36 7.37
CA ALA A 351 5.50 -5.61 8.03
C ALA A 351 4.51 -6.46 7.22
N SER A 352 3.82 -5.87 6.23
CA SER A 352 2.91 -6.56 5.31
C SER A 352 3.62 -7.42 4.27
N ASN A 353 4.89 -7.14 3.93
CA ASN A 353 5.58 -7.83 2.83
C ASN A 353 6.13 -9.19 3.27
N LEU A 354 5.23 -10.17 3.37
CA LEU A 354 5.57 -11.56 3.69
C LEU A 354 6.46 -12.22 2.65
N HIS A 355 6.40 -11.80 1.38
CA HIS A 355 7.33 -12.25 0.34
C HIS A 355 8.77 -11.83 0.68
N ARG A 356 8.96 -10.61 1.17
CA ARG A 356 10.27 -10.16 1.66
C ARG A 356 10.68 -10.85 2.97
N ILE A 357 9.73 -11.17 3.85
CA ILE A 357 10.00 -11.99 5.06
C ILE A 357 10.48 -13.39 4.66
N HIS A 358 9.89 -14.01 3.63
CA HIS A 358 10.41 -15.26 3.03
C HIS A 358 11.85 -15.10 2.58
N SER A 359 12.14 -14.12 1.73
CA SER A 359 13.50 -13.90 1.22
C SER A 359 14.53 -13.59 2.29
N MET A 360 14.13 -12.95 3.40
CA MET A 360 14.98 -12.78 4.57
C MET A 360 15.23 -14.09 5.33
N LYS A 361 14.25 -15.01 5.40
CA LYS A 361 14.44 -16.38 5.92
C LYS A 361 15.41 -17.18 5.05
N GLN A 362 15.20 -17.21 3.74
CA GLN A 362 16.10 -17.89 2.79
C GLN A 362 17.54 -17.36 2.90
N ALA A 363 17.71 -16.04 3.03
CA ALA A 363 19.01 -15.43 3.28
C ALA A 363 19.60 -15.84 4.64
N ALA A 364 18.84 -15.78 5.73
CA ALA A 364 19.30 -16.15 7.07
C ALA A 364 19.76 -17.62 7.13
N ASP A 365 18.93 -18.54 6.62
CA ASP A 365 19.21 -19.98 6.60
C ASP A 365 20.48 -20.29 5.79
N SER A 366 20.70 -19.60 4.67
CA SER A 366 21.90 -19.78 3.82
C SER A 366 23.24 -19.49 4.49
N VAL A 367 23.23 -18.79 5.64
CA VAL A 367 24.41 -18.48 6.45
C VAL A 367 24.26 -18.91 7.92
N GLY A 368 23.27 -19.76 8.23
CA GLY A 368 23.06 -20.31 9.58
C GLY A 368 22.61 -19.28 10.64
N ARG A 369 21.98 -18.16 10.23
CA ARG A 369 21.47 -17.14 11.14
C ARG A 369 20.03 -17.43 11.56
N ARG A 370 19.71 -17.27 12.85
CA ARG A 370 18.33 -17.30 13.37
C ARG A 370 17.69 -15.92 13.24
N ILE A 371 16.36 -15.89 13.04
CA ILE A 371 15.60 -14.64 12.90
C ILE A 371 15.00 -14.20 14.24
N CYS A 372 15.09 -12.90 14.53
CA CYS A 372 14.38 -12.24 15.62
C CYS A 372 13.50 -11.12 15.05
N PHE A 373 12.23 -11.01 15.48
CA PHE A 373 11.34 -9.92 15.07
C PHE A 373 11.32 -8.77 16.09
N MET A 374 11.48 -7.56 15.60
CA MET A 374 11.43 -6.30 16.37
C MET A 374 10.24 -5.45 15.91
N GLY A 375 9.06 -5.83 16.40
CA GLY A 375 7.81 -5.09 16.23
C GLY A 375 6.61 -6.01 16.07
N ALA A 376 5.56 -5.77 16.87
CA ALA A 376 4.41 -6.67 16.96
C ALA A 376 3.62 -6.84 15.65
N SER A 377 3.74 -5.91 14.68
CA SER A 377 3.11 -6.06 13.37
C SER A 377 3.75 -7.19 12.56
N LEU A 378 5.07 -7.37 12.58
CA LEU A 378 5.76 -8.46 11.87
C LEU A 378 5.21 -9.84 12.30
N THR A 379 5.11 -10.06 13.62
CA THR A 379 4.50 -11.27 14.19
C THR A 379 3.03 -11.39 13.81
N THR A 380 2.28 -10.28 13.80
CA THR A 380 0.85 -10.28 13.42
C THR A 380 0.62 -10.74 11.98
N TYR A 381 1.42 -10.26 11.03
CA TYR A 381 1.34 -10.68 9.62
C TYR A 381 1.79 -12.14 9.44
N LEU A 382 2.88 -12.56 10.10
CA LEU A 382 3.36 -13.95 10.04
C LEU A 382 2.34 -14.94 10.63
N GLU A 383 1.76 -14.64 11.79
CA GLU A 383 0.69 -15.47 12.39
C GLU A 383 -0.56 -15.54 11.52
N ALA A 384 -0.94 -14.44 10.85
CA ALA A 384 -2.09 -14.42 9.94
C ALA A 384 -1.86 -15.38 8.75
N ALA A 385 -0.66 -15.38 8.18
CA ALA A 385 -0.26 -16.32 7.13
C ALA A 385 -0.19 -17.76 7.64
N TRP A 386 0.33 -17.99 8.85
CA TRP A 386 0.46 -19.31 9.44
C TRP A 386 -0.90 -19.96 9.68
N ARG A 387 -1.88 -19.20 10.18
CA ARG A 387 -3.28 -19.65 10.38
C ARG A 387 -3.98 -20.11 9.10
N VAL A 388 -3.50 -19.70 7.92
CA VAL A 388 -4.06 -20.09 6.63
C VAL A 388 -3.14 -21.02 5.83
N GLY A 389 -2.04 -21.48 6.42
CA GLY A 389 -1.08 -22.38 5.77
C GLY A 389 -0.20 -21.72 4.70
N SER A 390 -0.03 -20.40 4.74
CA SER A 390 0.76 -19.62 3.77
C SER A 390 1.93 -18.84 4.39
N ALA A 391 2.33 -19.16 5.62
CA ALA A 391 3.51 -18.54 6.23
C ALA A 391 4.80 -19.07 5.59
N PRO A 392 5.84 -18.22 5.43
CA PRO A 392 7.13 -18.65 4.88
C PRO A 392 7.94 -19.56 5.81
N PHE A 393 7.64 -19.58 7.11
CA PHE A 393 8.26 -20.42 8.14
C PHE A 393 7.36 -20.45 9.40
N ASP A 394 7.63 -21.33 10.36
CA ASP A 394 6.80 -21.41 11.58
C ASP A 394 7.14 -20.27 12.57
N PRO A 395 6.16 -19.56 13.14
CA PRO A 395 6.41 -18.52 14.14
C PRO A 395 7.25 -18.96 15.35
N SER A 396 7.28 -20.26 15.68
CA SER A 396 8.11 -20.82 16.75
C SER A 396 9.61 -20.91 16.40
N GLU A 397 10.01 -20.73 15.15
CA GLU A 397 11.42 -20.58 14.74
C GLU A 397 12.01 -19.21 15.13
N LEU A 398 11.17 -18.24 15.53
CA LEU A 398 11.62 -16.91 15.94
C LEU A 398 12.34 -16.96 17.29
N VAL A 399 13.50 -16.32 17.35
CA VAL A 399 14.21 -15.99 18.60
C VAL A 399 13.39 -14.97 19.39
N ASP A 400 13.22 -15.21 20.70
CA ASP A 400 12.59 -14.24 21.59
C ASP A 400 13.48 -12.99 21.72
N PRO A 401 12.94 -11.75 21.59
CA PRO A 401 13.71 -10.51 21.73
C PRO A 401 14.53 -10.37 23.01
N SER A 402 14.21 -11.11 24.08
CA SER A 402 14.96 -11.11 25.34
C SER A 402 16.23 -12.00 25.33
N GLU A 403 16.37 -12.90 24.36
CA GLU A 403 17.53 -13.80 24.24
C GLU A 403 18.71 -13.19 23.46
N ILE A 404 18.46 -12.16 22.64
CA ILE A 404 19.40 -11.68 21.61
C ILE A 404 20.75 -11.19 22.17
N ASP A 405 20.78 -10.71 23.42
CA ASP A 405 22.00 -10.19 24.05
C ASP A 405 22.92 -11.31 24.57
N GLY A 406 22.40 -12.54 24.71
CA GLY A 406 23.18 -13.74 25.05
C GLY A 406 23.66 -14.55 23.84
N MET A 407 23.28 -14.16 22.62
CA MET A 407 23.63 -14.86 21.39
C MET A 407 24.88 -14.28 20.71
N ASP A 408 25.58 -15.12 19.92
CA ASP A 408 26.63 -14.64 19.02
C ASP A 408 26.03 -13.66 17.98
N PRO A 409 26.54 -12.42 17.87
CA PRO A 409 26.18 -11.46 16.82
C PRO A 409 26.17 -12.05 15.40
N SER A 410 27.09 -12.99 15.11
CA SER A 410 27.20 -13.61 13.79
C SER A 410 26.04 -14.57 13.47
N SER A 411 25.29 -15.00 14.49
CA SER A 411 24.17 -15.94 14.39
C SER A 411 22.78 -15.29 14.26
N LEU A 412 22.69 -13.95 14.19
CA LEU A 412 21.42 -13.21 14.25
C LEU A 412 21.08 -12.43 12.97
N LEU A 413 19.82 -12.54 12.52
CA LEU A 413 19.17 -11.57 11.64
C LEU A 413 17.95 -10.96 12.35
N ILE A 414 18.03 -9.69 12.70
CA ILE A 414 16.97 -8.94 13.37
C ILE A 414 16.13 -8.23 12.32
N ILE A 415 14.85 -8.58 12.18
CA ILE A 415 13.92 -7.92 11.24
C ILE A 415 13.08 -6.91 12.03
N THR A 416 13.11 -5.64 11.66
CA THR A 416 12.61 -4.53 12.48
C THR A 416 11.66 -3.59 11.75
N THR A 417 10.66 -3.12 12.50
CA THR A 417 9.72 -2.07 12.08
C THR A 417 10.35 -0.67 12.10
N GLY A 418 9.79 0.27 11.33
CA GLY A 418 10.24 1.67 11.32
C GLY A 418 10.88 2.12 10.01
N SER A 419 10.58 1.47 8.89
CA SER A 419 11.15 1.78 7.58
C SER A 419 10.77 3.18 7.07
N GLN A 420 9.68 3.77 7.58
CA GLN A 420 9.25 5.15 7.30
C GLN A 420 9.60 6.11 8.46
N ALA A 421 10.45 5.68 9.40
CA ALA A 421 10.83 6.42 10.60
C ALA A 421 9.63 6.84 11.49
N GLU A 422 8.63 5.97 11.60
CA GLU A 422 7.44 6.18 12.44
C GLU A 422 7.85 6.36 13.92
N PRO A 423 7.38 7.38 14.66
CA PRO A 423 8.00 7.78 15.93
C PRO A 423 8.06 6.73 17.05
N GLN A 424 7.19 5.72 17.03
CA GLN A 424 7.12 4.65 18.04
C GLN A 424 7.64 3.30 17.52
N ALA A 425 8.11 3.23 16.27
CA ALA A 425 8.64 1.99 15.70
C ALA A 425 10.02 1.63 16.27
N MET A 426 10.41 0.36 16.13
CA MET A 426 11.59 -0.18 16.80
C MET A 426 12.89 0.42 16.26
N LEU A 427 13.07 0.56 14.94
CA LEU A 427 14.25 1.23 14.38
C LEU A 427 14.31 2.71 14.78
N SER A 428 13.18 3.43 14.74
CA SER A 428 13.10 4.86 15.08
C SER A 428 13.37 5.15 16.56
N THR A 429 13.09 4.20 17.46
CA THR A 429 13.43 4.30 18.89
C THR A 429 14.86 3.85 19.15
N ALA A 430 15.36 2.83 18.43
CA ALA A 430 16.75 2.38 18.48
C ALA A 430 17.75 3.46 18.01
N ALA A 431 17.48 4.11 16.87
CA ALA A 431 18.31 5.20 16.34
C ALA A 431 18.49 6.34 17.36
N ARG A 432 17.43 6.68 18.11
CA ARG A 432 17.46 7.70 19.17
C ARG A 432 18.02 7.21 20.52
N GLY A 433 18.41 5.93 20.65
CA GLY A 433 18.86 5.35 21.92
C GLY A 433 17.77 5.17 22.97
N GLN A 434 16.52 5.09 22.55
CA GLN A 434 15.34 5.03 23.42
C GLN A 434 14.72 3.63 23.50
N SER A 435 15.10 2.72 22.59
CA SER A 435 14.66 1.33 22.65
C SER A 435 15.41 0.56 23.73
N LYS A 436 14.67 -0.20 24.54
CA LYS A 436 15.22 -1.14 25.53
C LYS A 436 15.43 -2.55 24.99
N MET A 437 14.97 -2.82 23.75
CA MET A 437 14.99 -4.14 23.12
C MET A 437 15.95 -4.19 21.92
N LEU A 438 16.38 -3.03 21.42
CA LEU A 438 17.30 -2.93 20.29
C LEU A 438 18.15 -1.66 20.47
N ASP A 439 19.34 -1.81 21.04
CA ASP A 439 20.39 -0.79 20.97
C ASP A 439 21.31 -1.10 19.78
N LEU A 440 21.65 -0.07 19.01
CA LEU A 440 22.47 -0.20 17.79
C LEU A 440 23.95 -0.03 18.12
N ARG A 441 24.79 -0.89 17.53
CA ARG A 441 26.22 -1.04 17.82
C ARG A 441 27.08 -0.74 16.57
N PRO A 442 28.37 -0.39 16.74
CA PRO A 442 29.28 -0.13 15.61
C PRO A 442 29.57 -1.34 14.72
N ASP A 443 29.36 -2.58 15.19
CA ASP A 443 29.53 -3.81 14.43
C ASP A 443 28.26 -4.24 13.66
N ASP A 444 27.13 -3.58 13.90
CA ASP A 444 25.88 -3.86 13.20
C ASP A 444 25.92 -3.44 11.72
N THR A 445 25.19 -4.16 10.87
CA THR A 445 24.84 -3.71 9.52
C THR A 445 23.32 -3.63 9.37
N LEU A 446 22.80 -2.43 9.08
CA LEU A 446 21.41 -2.17 8.72
C LEU A 446 21.19 -2.36 7.21
N LEU A 447 20.32 -3.30 6.85
CA LEU A 447 19.80 -3.51 5.50
C LEU A 447 18.46 -2.76 5.36
N TYR A 448 18.44 -1.65 4.63
CA TYR A 448 17.22 -0.90 4.35
C TYR A 448 16.47 -1.52 3.16
N SER A 449 15.50 -2.38 3.45
CA SER A 449 14.74 -3.18 2.48
C SER A 449 13.35 -2.56 2.20
N ALA A 450 13.33 -1.23 2.00
CA ALA A 450 12.13 -0.45 1.75
C ALA A 450 12.41 0.72 0.77
N LYS A 451 11.33 1.38 0.33
CA LYS A 451 11.35 2.68 -0.35
C LYS A 451 10.75 3.71 0.59
N MET A 452 11.26 4.95 0.54
CA MET A 452 10.66 6.07 1.25
C MET A 452 9.34 6.42 0.57
N ILE A 453 8.24 6.44 1.32
CA ILE A 453 6.96 6.97 0.84
C ILE A 453 7.13 8.48 0.64
N PRO A 454 6.63 9.07 -0.46
CA PRO A 454 6.64 10.52 -0.67
C PRO A 454 6.21 11.31 0.56
N GLY A 455 6.94 12.39 0.88
CA GLY A 455 6.73 13.21 2.08
C GLY A 455 7.48 12.74 3.33
N ASN A 456 7.85 11.45 3.43
CA ASN A 456 8.57 10.91 4.59
C ASN A 456 10.10 11.01 4.48
N GLU A 457 10.67 11.44 3.34
CA GLU A 457 12.11 11.35 3.04
C GLU A 457 12.96 12.10 4.08
N LYS A 458 12.56 13.31 4.48
CA LYS A 458 13.26 14.10 5.51
C LYS A 458 13.29 13.39 6.86
N ARG A 459 12.24 12.62 7.21
CA ARG A 459 12.14 11.88 8.47
C ARG A 459 13.00 10.61 8.42
N VAL A 460 12.95 9.88 7.31
CA VAL A 460 13.77 8.67 7.10
C VAL A 460 15.25 9.01 7.05
N ILE A 461 15.67 10.02 6.29
CA ILE A 461 17.08 10.46 6.23
C ILE A 461 17.59 10.90 7.61
N ARG A 462 16.78 11.62 8.40
CA ARG A 462 17.16 11.97 9.79
C ARG A 462 17.37 10.72 10.66
N MET A 463 16.52 9.71 10.54
CA MET A 463 16.69 8.44 11.25
C MET A 463 17.95 7.71 10.77
N MET A 464 18.25 7.69 9.46
CA MET A 464 19.48 7.07 8.94
C MET A 464 20.74 7.76 9.44
N ASN A 465 20.74 9.09 9.54
CA ASN A 465 21.84 9.83 10.15
C ASN A 465 22.03 9.42 11.62
N GLN A 466 20.95 9.28 12.39
CA GLN A 466 21.02 8.81 13.79
C GLN A 466 21.48 7.35 13.93
N VAL A 467 21.21 6.49 12.94
CA VAL A 467 21.78 5.15 12.85
C VAL A 467 23.29 5.21 12.57
N ALA A 468 23.71 6.04 11.61
CA ALA A 468 25.11 6.21 11.24
C ALA A 468 25.96 6.87 12.35
N GLU A 469 25.39 7.82 13.10
CA GLU A 469 25.98 8.45 14.29
C GLU A 469 26.32 7.44 15.41
N ARG A 470 25.69 6.26 15.39
CA ARG A 470 25.97 5.14 16.31
C ARG A 470 27.05 4.18 15.79
N GLY A 471 27.64 4.47 14.63
CA GLY A 471 28.64 3.63 13.97
C GLY A 471 28.08 2.46 13.17
N THR A 472 26.76 2.23 13.19
CA THR A 472 26.12 1.15 12.44
C THR A 472 26.24 1.37 10.93
N SER A 473 26.73 0.37 10.20
CA SER A 473 26.83 0.42 8.74
C SER A 473 25.44 0.38 8.10
N VAL A 474 25.15 1.22 7.10
CA VAL A 474 23.84 1.27 6.42
C VAL A 474 23.98 0.87 4.96
N VAL A 475 23.24 -0.16 4.54
CA VAL A 475 23.09 -0.61 3.15
C VAL A 475 21.72 -0.17 2.66
N MET A 476 21.68 0.78 1.72
CA MET A 476 20.45 1.35 1.18
C MET A 476 20.64 1.86 -0.26
N GLY A 477 19.53 2.21 -0.92
CA GLY A 477 19.52 2.76 -2.29
C GLY A 477 19.27 1.72 -3.38
N SER A 478 18.95 2.19 -4.59
CA SER A 478 18.58 1.35 -5.75
C SER A 478 19.63 0.28 -6.07
N ASN A 479 20.91 0.65 -6.02
CA ASN A 479 22.02 -0.22 -6.38
C ASN A 479 22.22 -1.40 -5.41
N ALA A 480 21.60 -1.37 -4.23
CA ALA A 480 21.64 -2.47 -3.28
C ALA A 480 20.71 -3.63 -3.67
N GLY A 481 19.72 -3.40 -4.54
CA GLY A 481 18.72 -4.40 -4.95
C GLY A 481 17.78 -4.86 -3.83
N LEU A 482 17.72 -4.14 -2.70
CA LEU A 482 17.01 -4.57 -1.49
C LEU A 482 15.51 -4.26 -1.47
N HIS A 483 14.95 -3.71 -2.54
CA HIS A 483 13.54 -3.35 -2.63
C HIS A 483 13.05 -3.36 -4.08
N THR A 484 11.85 -3.90 -4.28
CA THR A 484 11.00 -3.68 -5.46
C THR A 484 9.65 -3.12 -5.02
N SER A 485 8.96 -2.42 -5.94
CA SER A 485 7.61 -1.87 -5.69
C SER A 485 6.55 -2.97 -5.64
N GLY A 486 5.42 -2.68 -4.98
CA GLY A 486 4.20 -3.46 -5.12
C GLY A 486 3.38 -3.10 -6.37
N HIS A 487 3.60 -1.92 -6.95
CA HIS A 487 2.77 -1.33 -8.01
C HIS A 487 3.47 -1.35 -9.37
N ALA A 488 2.72 -1.72 -10.41
CA ALA A 488 3.12 -1.84 -11.80
C ALA A 488 3.79 -0.57 -12.34
N HIS A 489 4.88 -0.75 -13.09
CA HIS A 489 5.49 0.33 -13.88
C HIS A 489 4.82 0.45 -15.25
N TYR A 490 5.16 1.50 -16.01
CA TYR A 490 4.53 1.87 -17.28
C TYR A 490 4.29 0.68 -18.24
N ASN A 491 5.29 -0.20 -18.43
CA ASN A 491 5.17 -1.27 -19.41
C ASN A 491 4.19 -2.37 -18.96
N GLU A 492 4.07 -2.63 -17.65
CA GLU A 492 3.10 -3.58 -17.11
C GLU A 492 1.68 -3.02 -17.22
N LEU A 493 1.50 -1.74 -16.87
CA LEU A 493 0.22 -1.02 -17.00
C LEU A 493 -0.27 -1.02 -18.46
N GLU A 494 0.63 -0.73 -19.41
CA GLU A 494 0.33 -0.81 -20.85
C GLU A 494 0.00 -2.24 -21.31
N GLU A 495 0.71 -3.26 -20.80
CA GLU A 495 0.48 -4.66 -21.12
C GLU A 495 -0.94 -5.10 -20.71
N VAL A 496 -1.32 -4.93 -19.44
CA VAL A 496 -2.64 -5.37 -18.97
C VAL A 496 -3.77 -4.55 -19.58
N LEU A 497 -3.56 -3.27 -19.87
CA LEU A 497 -4.53 -2.47 -20.63
C LEU A 497 -4.77 -3.06 -22.03
N ARG A 498 -3.69 -3.43 -22.75
CA ARG A 498 -3.77 -4.05 -24.09
C ARG A 498 -4.34 -5.47 -24.06
N LEU A 499 -4.19 -6.22 -22.96
CA LEU A 499 -4.88 -7.50 -22.77
C LEU A 499 -6.38 -7.28 -22.56
N THR A 500 -6.75 -6.33 -21.70
CA THR A 500 -8.14 -6.09 -21.26
C THR A 500 -9.01 -5.43 -22.35
N LYS A 501 -8.46 -4.45 -23.08
CA LYS A 501 -9.14 -3.69 -24.16
C LYS A 501 -10.49 -3.08 -23.74
N PRO A 502 -10.54 -2.26 -22.68
CA PRO A 502 -11.78 -1.70 -22.18
C PRO A 502 -12.32 -0.58 -23.09
N GLN A 503 -13.65 -0.43 -23.15
CA GLN A 503 -14.29 0.69 -23.85
C GLN A 503 -14.05 2.02 -23.11
N HIS A 504 -14.18 1.99 -21.78
CA HIS A 504 -13.92 3.11 -20.89
C HIS A 504 -12.79 2.78 -19.91
N PHE A 505 -11.93 3.75 -19.62
CA PHE A 505 -10.90 3.63 -18.60
C PHE A 505 -10.97 4.76 -17.57
N LEU A 506 -10.99 4.38 -16.30
CA LEU A 506 -10.96 5.29 -15.15
C LEU A 506 -9.71 4.93 -14.32
N PRO A 507 -8.64 5.74 -14.35
CA PRO A 507 -7.52 5.56 -13.44
C PRO A 507 -7.99 5.77 -12.00
N VAL A 508 -7.55 4.89 -11.11
CA VAL A 508 -7.79 4.94 -9.66
C VAL A 508 -6.45 4.81 -8.93
N HIS A 509 -6.46 5.01 -7.61
CA HIS A 509 -5.28 4.98 -6.71
C HIS A 509 -4.09 5.77 -7.24
N GLY A 510 -4.05 7.06 -6.92
CA GLY A 510 -3.02 7.96 -7.42
C GLY A 510 -3.29 9.44 -7.20
N GLU A 511 -2.20 10.20 -7.10
CA GLU A 511 -2.19 11.65 -7.22
C GLU A 511 -2.77 12.13 -8.55
N VAL A 512 -3.31 13.35 -8.59
CA VAL A 512 -3.97 13.91 -9.80
C VAL A 512 -3.07 13.90 -11.04
N SER A 513 -1.76 14.07 -10.86
CA SER A 513 -0.76 13.96 -11.94
C SER A 513 -0.63 12.53 -12.46
N PHE A 514 -0.71 11.53 -11.59
CA PHE A 514 -0.62 10.11 -11.93
C PHE A 514 -1.90 9.68 -12.67
N LEU A 515 -3.08 10.03 -12.14
CA LEU A 515 -4.36 9.76 -12.80
C LEU A 515 -4.39 10.35 -14.22
N LYS A 516 -3.93 11.59 -14.40
CA LYS A 516 -3.84 12.23 -15.73
C LYS A 516 -2.86 11.53 -16.67
N ALA A 517 -1.68 11.13 -16.18
CA ALA A 517 -0.71 10.38 -16.96
C ALA A 517 -1.24 9.01 -17.39
N HIS A 518 -1.96 8.32 -16.50
CA HIS A 518 -2.51 7.00 -16.77
C HIS A 518 -3.69 7.05 -17.77
N ALA A 519 -4.58 8.04 -17.64
CA ALA A 519 -5.60 8.33 -18.66
C ALA A 519 -4.97 8.72 -20.01
N GLN A 520 -3.82 9.40 -20.03
CA GLN A 520 -3.10 9.69 -21.27
C GLN A 520 -2.50 8.43 -21.91
N MET A 521 -1.88 7.55 -21.13
CA MET A 521 -1.38 6.25 -21.59
C MET A 521 -2.52 5.41 -22.20
N ALA A 522 -3.69 5.42 -21.56
CA ALA A 522 -4.86 4.70 -22.06
C ALA A 522 -5.37 5.23 -23.42
N ARG A 523 -5.45 6.55 -23.60
CA ARG A 523 -5.79 7.16 -24.91
C ARG A 523 -4.75 6.83 -25.99
N GLN A 524 -3.46 6.77 -25.64
CA GLN A 524 -2.39 6.37 -26.56
C GLN A 524 -2.49 4.89 -26.96
N ASN A 525 -3.12 4.06 -26.14
CA ASN A 525 -3.37 2.64 -26.37
C ASN A 525 -4.79 2.32 -26.84
N ALA A 526 -5.38 3.24 -27.62
CA ALA A 526 -6.67 3.09 -28.30
C ALA A 526 -7.88 2.82 -27.40
N VAL A 527 -7.87 3.31 -26.15
CA VAL A 527 -9.09 3.44 -25.36
C VAL A 527 -9.81 4.74 -25.73
N ASP A 528 -10.99 4.61 -26.34
CA ASP A 528 -11.79 5.73 -26.84
C ASP A 528 -12.21 6.73 -25.75
N HIS A 529 -12.45 6.23 -24.53
CA HIS A 529 -13.07 7.02 -23.46
C HIS A 529 -12.29 6.93 -22.15
N THR A 530 -11.84 8.09 -21.65
CA THR A 530 -11.07 8.19 -20.41
C THR A 530 -11.59 9.34 -19.55
N ALA A 531 -11.76 9.07 -18.26
CA ALA A 531 -12.15 10.08 -17.27
C ALA A 531 -11.03 10.32 -16.27
N VAL A 532 -10.97 11.51 -15.67
CA VAL A 532 -10.24 11.75 -14.42
C VAL A 532 -11.17 12.57 -13.53
N ILE A 533 -11.58 11.97 -12.41
CA ILE A 533 -12.54 12.56 -11.46
C ILE A 533 -11.88 12.68 -10.07
N GLN A 534 -12.61 13.24 -9.11
CA GLN A 534 -12.18 13.40 -7.72
C GLN A 534 -13.13 12.67 -6.77
N ASN A 535 -12.66 12.40 -5.55
CA ASN A 535 -13.49 11.86 -4.47
C ASN A 535 -14.80 12.65 -4.27
N GLY A 536 -15.92 11.92 -4.20
CA GLY A 536 -17.27 12.44 -4.06
C GLY A 536 -17.90 12.96 -5.37
N ILE A 537 -17.27 12.77 -6.54
CA ILE A 537 -17.88 13.01 -7.85
C ILE A 537 -18.34 11.67 -8.42
N MET A 538 -19.62 11.57 -8.80
CA MET A 538 -20.14 10.37 -9.47
C MET A 538 -19.96 10.48 -10.98
N ILE A 539 -19.56 9.37 -11.62
CA ILE A 539 -19.58 9.19 -13.07
C ILE A 539 -20.49 8.02 -13.44
N GLY A 540 -21.31 8.20 -14.48
CA GLY A 540 -22.18 7.16 -15.02
C GLY A 540 -21.78 6.71 -16.43
N PHE A 541 -21.96 5.42 -16.73
CA PHE A 541 -21.73 4.81 -18.03
C PHE A 541 -23.03 4.19 -18.55
N GLY A 542 -23.32 4.40 -19.84
CA GLY A 542 -24.56 4.01 -20.48
C GLY A 542 -24.65 2.52 -20.82
N HIS A 543 -25.80 2.12 -21.37
CA HIS A 543 -26.05 0.75 -21.82
C HIS A 543 -25.01 0.24 -22.83
N ARG A 544 -24.60 -1.03 -22.67
CA ARG A 544 -23.87 -1.79 -23.68
C ARG A 544 -24.67 -1.89 -24.98
N ARG A 545 -24.22 -1.23 -26.05
CA ARG A 545 -24.69 -1.53 -27.42
C ARG A 545 -24.05 -2.85 -27.90
N GLY A 546 -24.79 -3.61 -28.72
CA GLY A 546 -24.47 -5.01 -29.01
C GLY A 546 -23.12 -5.22 -29.70
N ALA A 547 -22.55 -6.43 -29.59
CA ALA A 547 -21.19 -6.79 -30.01
C ALA A 547 -20.85 -6.68 -31.52
N ARG A 548 -21.71 -6.06 -32.33
CA ARG A 548 -21.48 -5.73 -33.75
C ARG A 548 -21.74 -4.27 -34.11
N GLU A 549 -22.15 -3.44 -33.14
CA GLU A 549 -22.29 -1.99 -33.32
C GLU A 549 -21.26 -1.26 -32.45
N PHE A 550 -20.06 -1.05 -33.01
CA PHE A 550 -19.15 -0.02 -32.52
C PHE A 550 -19.78 1.35 -32.84
N SER A 551 -20.64 1.82 -31.94
CA SER A 551 -21.24 3.14 -32.00
C SER A 551 -20.15 4.19 -31.85
N THR A 552 -19.73 4.80 -32.96
CA THR A 552 -18.88 6.01 -32.96
C THR A 552 -19.54 7.21 -32.26
N THR A 553 -20.82 7.09 -31.91
CA THR A 553 -21.51 7.98 -30.97
C THR A 553 -21.32 7.48 -29.55
N ALA A 554 -20.37 8.08 -28.84
CA ALA A 554 -20.23 7.96 -27.39
C ALA A 554 -21.51 8.44 -26.70
N LEU A 555 -21.93 7.77 -25.62
CA LEU A 555 -22.83 8.39 -24.65
C LEU A 555 -22.01 9.37 -23.80
N PRO A 556 -22.52 10.59 -23.52
CA PRO A 556 -21.77 11.58 -22.77
C PRO A 556 -21.50 11.08 -21.35
N MET A 557 -20.23 11.13 -20.93
CA MET A 557 -19.86 10.95 -19.53
C MET A 557 -20.58 12.02 -18.71
N THR A 558 -21.64 11.62 -18.03
CA THR A 558 -22.41 12.54 -17.19
C THR A 558 -21.72 12.59 -15.83
N VAL A 559 -20.87 13.60 -15.67
CA VAL A 559 -20.36 14.01 -14.36
C VAL A 559 -21.52 14.64 -13.62
N VAL A 560 -21.95 14.02 -12.52
CA VAL A 560 -22.89 14.65 -11.59
C VAL A 560 -22.04 15.51 -10.63
N PRO A 561 -22.09 16.86 -10.72
CA PRO A 561 -21.37 17.70 -9.79
C PRO A 561 -21.94 17.54 -8.37
N LYS A 562 -21.14 17.86 -7.35
CA LYS A 562 -21.67 17.99 -5.99
C LYS A 562 -22.78 19.04 -6.00
N ASN A 563 -23.98 18.65 -5.58
CA ASN A 563 -25.00 19.63 -5.18
C ASN A 563 -24.43 20.46 -4.02
N GLU A 564 -24.55 21.78 -4.11
CA GLU A 564 -24.09 22.76 -3.11
C GLU A 564 -24.85 22.64 -1.77
#